data_AF-A0A2N1I717-F1
#
_entry.id   AF-A0A2N1I717-F1
#
_cell.length_a   1.000
_cell.length_b   1.000
_cell.length_c   1.000
_cell.angle_alpha   90.00
_cell.angle_beta   90.00
_cell.angle_gamma   90.00
#
_symmetry.space_group_name_H-M   'P 1'
#
loop_
_entity.id
_entity.type
_entity.pdbx_description
1 polymer ?
#
loop_
_entity_poly.entity_id
_entity_poly.type
_entity_poly.pdbx_seq_one_letter_code
_entity_poly.pdbx_strand_id
1 'polypeptide(L)' 'MRELTVAQQCSLSKISSYGYTLSFVRTTTNGKLAVVQLDDGAITVDDEGEIDHHPNIKVRN' A
#
# COMPACT_ATOMS: atom_id res chain seq x y z
N MET A 1 -1.54 -14.21 9.03
CA MET A 1 -1.94 -13.98 7.62
C MET A 1 -2.06 -12.48 7.43
N ARG A 2 -1.43 -11.88 6.40
CA ARG A 2 -1.67 -10.45 6.08
C ARG A 2 -3.03 -10.38 5.39
N GLU A 3 -4.08 -10.11 6.16
CA GLU A 3 -5.46 -10.04 5.65
C GLU A 3 -5.70 -8.69 4.96
N LEU A 4 -5.26 -8.57 3.71
CA LEU A 4 -5.60 -7.45 2.83
C LEU A 4 -7.08 -7.54 2.45
N THR A 5 -7.77 -6.40 2.36
CA THR A 5 -9.13 -6.37 1.81
C THR A 5 -9.12 -6.69 0.32
N VAL A 6 -10.28 -7.08 -0.22
CA VAL A 6 -10.41 -7.35 -1.67
C VAL A 6 -10.06 -6.12 -2.50
N ALA A 7 -10.44 -4.93 -2.03
CA ALA A 7 -10.10 -3.67 -2.69
C ALA A 7 -8.58 -3.42 -2.71
N GLN A 8 -7.90 -3.62 -1.57
CA GLN A 8 -6.44 -3.56 -1.52
C GLN A 8 -5.78 -4.57 -2.44
N GLN A 9 -6.24 -5.82 -2.46
CA GLN A 9 -5.68 -6.85 -3.33
C GLN A 9 -5.82 -6.48 -4.80
N CYS A 10 -6.96 -5.90 -5.19
CA CYS A 10 -7.21 -5.46 -6.56
C CYS A 10 -6.28 -4.30 -6.94
N SER A 11 -6.19 -3.27 -6.10
CA SER A 11 -5.29 -2.13 -6.29
C SER A 11 -3.81 -2.56 -6.29
N LEU A 12 -3.41 -3.44 -5.38
CA LEU A 12 -2.07 -4.03 -5.30
C LEU A 12 -1.73 -4.84 -6.54
N SER A 13 -2.66 -5.67 -7.05
CA SER A 13 -2.45 -6.41 -8.31
C SER A 13 -2.20 -5.47 -9.48
N LYS A 14 -2.96 -4.36 -9.57
CA LYS A 14 -2.74 -3.33 -10.59
C LYS A 14 -1.32 -2.78 -10.50
N ILE A 15 -0.93 -2.19 -9.36
CA ILE A 15 0.37 -1.54 -9.18
C ILE A 15 1.55 -2.53 -9.20
N SER A 16 1.35 -3.77 -8.75
CA SER A 16 2.36 -4.82 -8.87
C SER A 16 2.72 -5.09 -10.33
N SER A 17 1.74 -5.02 -11.24
CA SER A 17 2.01 -5.11 -12.68
C SER A 17 2.79 -3.92 -13.25
N TYR A 18 2.80 -2.77 -12.56
CA TYR A 18 3.62 -1.60 -12.89
C TYR A 18 5.01 -1.65 -12.26
N GLY A 19 5.32 -2.66 -11.44
CA GLY A 19 6.62 -2.83 -10.78
C GLY A 19 6.65 -2.38 -9.31
N TYR A 20 5.52 -1.93 -8.75
CA TYR A 20 5.45 -1.61 -7.32
C TYR A 20 5.53 -2.88 -6.48
N THR A 21 6.33 -2.84 -5.41
CA THR A 21 6.52 -3.97 -4.52
C THR A 21 5.87 -3.69 -3.17
N LEU A 22 4.98 -4.59 -2.73
CA LEU A 22 4.36 -4.50 -1.40
C LEU A 22 5.44 -4.64 -0.34
N SER A 23 5.67 -3.58 0.43
CA SER A 23 6.66 -3.56 1.49
C SER A 23 6.08 -4.19 2.76
N PHE A 24 5.02 -3.58 3.31
CA PHE A 24 4.32 -4.12 4.46
C PHE A 24 2.91 -3.57 4.59
N VAL A 25 2.07 -4.29 5.33
CA VAL A 25 0.72 -3.84 5.68
C VAL A 25 0.72 -3.49 7.15
N ARG A 26 0.30 -2.28 7.50
CA ARG A 26 0.11 -1.84 8.88
C ARG A 26 -1.36 -1.61 9.16
N THR A 27 -1.82 -2.01 10.33
CA THR A 27 -3.16 -1.62 10.79
C THR A 27 -3.04 -0.27 11.48
N THR A 28 -3.91 0.66 11.11
CA THR A 28 -4.03 1.99 11.71
C THR A 28 -5.41 2.13 12.35
N THR A 29 -5.62 3.22 13.09
CA THR A 29 -6.93 3.55 13.67
C THR A 29 -8.02 3.71 12.62
N ASN A 30 -7.66 4.06 11.38
CA ASN A 30 -8.58 4.22 10.26
C ASN A 30 -8.79 2.93 9.44
N GLY A 31 -8.11 1.83 9.78
CA GLY A 31 -8.18 0.59 9.00
C GLY A 31 -6.81 0.08 8.57
N LYS A 32 -6.80 -0.91 7.68
CA LYS A 32 -5.56 -1.53 7.19
C LYS A 32 -4.97 -0.68 6.08
N LEU A 33 -3.68 -0.38 6.20
CA LEU A 33 -2.93 0.41 5.23
C LEU A 33 -1.79 -0.44 4.66
N ALA A 34 -1.89 -0.77 3.38
CA ALA A 34 -0.86 -1.46 2.63
C ALA A 34 0.14 -0.44 2.10
N VAL A 35 1.40 -0.55 2.53
CA VAL A 35 2.50 0.32 2.10
C VAL A 35 3.29 -0.39 1.01
N VAL A 36 3.39 0.28 -0.14
CA VAL A 36 3.99 -0.24 -1.37
C VAL A 36 5.12 0.71 -1.76
N GLN A 37 6.23 0.17 -2.24
CA GLN A 37 7.38 0.96 -2.64
C GLN A 37 7.74 0.70 -4.09
N LEU A 38 8.20 1.75 -4.77
CA LEU A 38 8.75 1.69 -6.11
C LEU A 38 9.97 2.60 -6.17
N ASP A 39 11.14 2.00 -6.33
CA ASP A 39 12.42 2.71 -6.46
C ASP A 39 12.71 3.65 -5.28
N ASP A 40 12.42 4.96 -5.42
CA ASP A 40 12.60 6.01 -4.40
C ASP A 40 11.25 6.49 -3.80
N GLY A 41 10.13 6.05 -4.38
CA GLY A 41 8.78 6.42 -3.97
C GLY A 41 8.12 5.38 -3.06
N ALA A 42 7.30 5.86 -2.14
CA ALA A 42 6.38 5.02 -1.37
C ALA A 42 4.95 5.49 -1.61
N ILE A 43 4.05 4.54 -1.83
CA ILE A 43 2.61 4.78 -1.97
C ILE A 43 1.88 3.94 -0.93
N THR A 44 0.67 4.34 -0.58
CA THR A 44 -0.17 3.54 0.32
C THR A 44 -1.51 3.26 -0.27
N VAL A 45 -2.04 2.09 0.08
CA VAL A 45 -3.38 1.67 -0.28
C VAL A 45 -4.17 1.45 1.02
N ASP A 46 -5.24 2.19 1.23
CA ASP A 46 -6.13 1.97 2.37
C ASP A 46 -7.06 0.77 2.17
N ASP A 47 -7.91 0.46 3.15
CA ASP A 47 -8.74 -0.74 3.10
C ASP A 47 -9.89 -0.65 2.09
N GLU A 48 -10.26 0.56 1.66
CA GLU A 48 -11.20 0.82 0.56
C GLU A 48 -10.54 0.69 -0.82
N GLY A 49 -9.21 0.56 -0.86
CA GLY A 49 -8.44 0.39 -2.09
C GLY A 49 -8.00 1.71 -2.74
N GLU A 50 -8.17 2.84 -2.05
CA GLU A 50 -7.68 4.14 -2.50
C GLU A 50 -6.16 4.17 -2.44
N ILE A 51 -5.54 4.64 -3.53
CA ILE A 51 -4.10 4.69 -3.68
C ILE A 51 -3.63 6.12 -3.44
N ASP A 52 -2.93 6.33 -2.34
CA ASP A 52 -2.23 7.58 -2.05
C ASP A 52 -0.81 7.50 -2.61
N HIS A 53 -0.53 8.30 -3.64
CA HIS A 53 0.77 8.40 -4.29
C HIS A 53 1.75 9.33 -3.57
N HIS A 54 1.27 10.14 -2.62
CA HIS A 54 2.09 11.04 -1.80
C HIS A 54 1.73 10.87 -0.33
N PRO A 55 1.84 9.64 0.21
CA PRO A 55 1.46 9.41 1.58
C PRO A 55 2.45 10.18 2.45
N ASN A 56 1.96 10.86 3.48
CA ASN A 56 2.80 11.60 4.43
C ASN A 56 3.53 10.63 5.38
N ILE A 57 4.27 9.68 4.80
CA ILE A 57 4.94 8.59 5.46
C ILE A 57 6.40 8.67 5.02
N LYS A 58 7.25 9.05 5.98
CA LYS A 58 8.70 8.91 5.79
C LYS A 58 9.08 7.46 6.01
N VAL A 59 9.33 6.74 4.93
CA VAL A 59 10.08 5.48 5.02
C VAL A 59 11.49 5.86 5.50
N ARG A 60 11.81 5.50 6.73
CA ARG A 60 13.16 5.67 7.27
C ARG A 60 13.92 4.38 6.98
N ASN A 61 14.97 4.49 6.16
CA ASN A 61 15.95 3.44 5.88
C ASN A 61 16.70 3.03 7.15
#